data_AF-A0A239EA46-F1
#
_entry.id   AF-A0A239EA46-F1
#
_cell.length_a   1.000
_cell.length_b   1.000
_cell.length_c   1.000
_cell.angle_alpha   90.00
_cell.angle_beta   90.00
_cell.angle_gamma   90.00
#
_symmetry.space_group_name_H-M   'P 1'
#
loop_
_entity.id
_entity.type
_entity.pdbx_description
1 polymer ?
#
loop_
_entity_poly.entity_id
_entity_poly.type
_entity_poly.pdbx_seq_one_letter_code
_entity_poly.pdbx_strand_id
1 'polypeptide(L)'
;MSLRRVFLAAFLTLASPAGADVWPYGQAECNQLWFMRNLIMDRAGYCFGTALGQALYDNGDCLGKDVALAAPQSRQVAAIQTLERQIGCKVDTGSTYLELPLMEHYRRLSDMPLPDNGASACLNWIGPSVPLLSGYAGGARHLATIERGDRIGFGYIPEGSWVAVVLSKGGAGGREVLGWFDSGPLNLESACSDWAG
;
A
#
# COMPACT_ATOMS: atom_id res chain seq x y z
N MET A 1 40.56 48.48 -41.03
CA MET A 1 39.75 47.24 -41.17
C MET A 1 40.46 46.15 -40.38
N SER A 2 39.93 45.39 -39.44
CA SER A 2 38.63 45.32 -38.74
C SER A 2 38.91 44.53 -37.44
N LEU A 3 38.48 45.04 -36.28
CA LEU A 3 38.58 44.35 -34.99
C LEU A 3 37.44 43.31 -34.90
N ARG A 4 37.75 42.01 -34.91
CA ARG A 4 36.77 40.93 -34.74
C ARG A 4 36.34 40.86 -33.26
N ARG A 5 35.13 41.33 -32.96
CA ARG A 5 34.47 41.15 -31.66
C ARG A 5 33.96 39.71 -31.56
N VAL A 6 34.53 38.93 -30.65
CA VAL A 6 34.01 37.61 -30.26
C VAL A 6 32.89 37.82 -29.26
N PHE A 7 31.65 37.57 -29.67
CA PHE A 7 30.50 37.52 -28.75
C PHE A 7 30.47 36.14 -28.09
N LEU A 8 30.73 36.08 -26.78
CA LEU A 8 30.37 34.92 -25.95
C LEU A 8 28.85 34.90 -25.81
N ALA A 9 28.17 33.97 -26.47
CA ALA A 9 26.78 33.66 -26.20
C ALA A 9 26.71 32.81 -24.92
N ALA A 10 26.28 33.41 -23.81
CA ALA A 10 25.97 32.69 -22.59
C ALA A 10 24.68 31.88 -22.80
N PHE A 11 24.81 30.57 -22.99
CA PHE A 11 23.69 29.63 -22.97
C PHE A 11 23.19 29.50 -21.53
N LEU A 12 22.11 30.22 -21.20
CA LEU A 12 21.32 29.98 -19.99
C LEU A 12 20.55 28.66 -20.18
N THR A 13 21.09 27.58 -19.63
CA THR A 13 20.37 26.33 -19.49
C THR A 13 19.23 26.54 -18.49
N LEU A 14 18.01 26.69 -19.01
CA LEU A 14 16.79 26.51 -18.22
C LEU A 14 16.82 25.08 -17.69
N ALA A 15 17.18 24.91 -16.42
CA ALA A 15 16.94 23.69 -15.69
C ALA A 15 15.42 23.44 -15.75
N SER A 16 15.01 22.56 -16.64
CA SER A 16 13.64 22.04 -16.61
C SER A 16 13.48 21.42 -15.22
N PRO A 17 12.41 21.76 -14.45
CA PRO A 17 12.10 20.97 -13.27
C PRO A 17 12.02 19.54 -13.77
N ALA A 18 12.85 18.66 -13.20
CA ALA A 18 12.75 17.23 -13.42
C ALA A 18 11.27 16.91 -13.31
N GLY A 19 10.69 16.39 -14.40
CA GLY A 19 9.34 15.87 -14.34
C GLY A 19 9.34 14.91 -13.18
N ALA A 20 8.64 15.25 -12.10
CA ALA A 20 8.31 14.25 -11.10
C ALA A 20 7.62 13.16 -11.91
N ASP A 21 8.15 11.94 -11.85
CA ASP A 21 7.51 10.78 -12.43
C ASP A 21 6.11 10.74 -11.83
N VAL A 22 5.12 11.25 -12.56
CA VAL A 22 3.73 11.20 -12.13
C VAL A 22 3.38 9.74 -12.23
N TRP A 23 3.39 9.08 -11.07
CA TRP A 23 2.87 7.74 -10.96
C TRP A 23 1.46 7.77 -11.59
N PRO A 24 1.15 6.96 -12.62
CA PRO A 24 -0.18 6.96 -13.26
C PRO A 24 -1.34 6.61 -12.32
N TYR A 25 -1.05 6.38 -11.05
CA TYR A 25 -1.91 5.98 -9.97
C TYR A 25 -2.22 7.19 -9.09
N GLY A 26 -3.52 7.44 -8.88
CA GLY A 26 -4.06 8.72 -8.48
C GLY A 26 -4.70 8.69 -7.10
N GLN A 27 -6.02 8.90 -7.05
CA GLN A 27 -6.75 9.09 -5.81
C GLN A 27 -6.91 7.80 -5.00
N ALA A 28 -6.98 6.63 -5.64
CA ALA A 28 -7.24 5.35 -4.97
C ALA A 28 -6.10 4.95 -4.03
N GLU A 29 -4.86 5.02 -4.52
CA GLU A 29 -3.65 4.70 -3.76
C GLU A 29 -3.43 5.73 -2.65
N CYS A 30 -3.74 7.00 -2.92
CA CYS A 30 -3.70 8.04 -1.89
C CYS A 30 -4.73 7.81 -0.78
N ASN A 31 -5.95 7.39 -1.13
CA ASN A 31 -6.97 7.03 -0.15
C ASN A 31 -6.51 5.83 0.69
N GLN A 32 -5.97 4.79 0.04
CA GLN A 32 -5.42 3.61 0.71
C GLN A 32 -4.30 3.99 1.69
N LEU A 33 -3.29 4.73 1.23
CA LEU A 33 -2.13 5.13 2.03
C LEU A 33 -2.54 6.00 3.21
N TRP A 34 -3.38 7.00 2.97
CA TRP A 34 -3.91 7.85 4.03
C TRP A 34 -4.70 7.02 5.05
N PHE A 35 -5.53 6.08 4.58
CA PHE A 35 -6.32 5.24 5.46
C PHE A 35 -5.44 4.34 6.35
N MET A 36 -4.46 3.65 5.75
CA MET A 36 -3.57 2.75 6.47
C MET A 36 -2.68 3.48 7.48
N ARG A 37 -2.13 4.65 7.12
CA ARG A 37 -1.34 5.46 8.05
C ARG A 37 -2.17 5.89 9.25
N ASN A 38 -3.37 6.39 9.03
CA ASN A 38 -4.23 6.85 10.12
C ASN A 38 -4.79 5.69 10.93
N LEU A 39 -5.00 4.50 10.35
CA LEU A 39 -5.34 3.30 11.11
C LEU A 39 -4.21 2.89 12.08
N ILE A 40 -2.95 3.12 11.73
CA ILE A 40 -1.82 2.91 12.66
C ILE A 40 -1.90 3.91 13.83
N MET A 41 -2.22 5.18 13.54
CA MET A 41 -2.37 6.24 14.56
C MET A 41 -3.56 5.99 15.48
N ASP A 42 -4.70 5.60 14.90
CA ASP A 42 -5.94 5.21 15.58
C ASP A 42 -5.67 4.13 16.63
N ARG A 43 -5.03 3.03 16.23
CA ARG A 43 -4.64 1.93 17.12
C ARG A 43 -3.63 2.32 18.21
N ALA A 44 -2.95 3.45 18.05
CA ALA A 44 -2.07 4.02 19.06
C ALA A 44 -2.79 5.03 20.00
N GLY A 45 -4.08 5.25 19.79
CA GLY A 45 -4.94 6.12 20.59
C GLY A 45 -5.04 7.55 20.08
N TYR A 46 -4.83 7.82 18.78
CA TYR A 46 -4.88 9.18 18.24
C TYR A 46 -6.32 9.68 18.10
N CYS A 47 -6.63 10.84 18.68
CA CYS A 47 -7.95 11.47 18.56
C CYS A 47 -8.07 12.29 17.27
N PHE A 48 -8.91 11.83 16.34
CA PHE A 48 -9.14 12.52 15.07
C PHE A 48 -10.06 13.75 15.22
N GLY A 49 -9.62 14.88 14.67
CA GLY A 49 -10.38 16.13 14.67
C GLY A 49 -10.99 16.52 13.31
N THR A 50 -10.65 15.80 12.23
CA THR A 50 -11.21 16.06 10.89
C THR A 50 -12.51 15.29 10.70
N ALA A 51 -13.40 15.79 9.82
CA ALA A 51 -14.66 15.11 9.52
C ALA A 51 -14.41 13.70 8.99
N LEU A 52 -13.42 13.54 8.12
CA LEU A 52 -13.08 12.24 7.56
C LEU A 52 -12.54 11.28 8.61
N GLY A 53 -11.64 11.79 9.47
CA GLY A 53 -11.05 10.97 10.52
C GLY A 53 -12.10 10.47 11.50
N GLN A 54 -13.01 11.35 11.93
CA GLN A 54 -14.11 10.98 12.83
C GLN A 54 -15.12 10.03 12.20
N ALA A 55 -15.31 10.08 10.87
CA ALA A 55 -16.22 9.17 10.18
C ALA A 55 -15.64 7.75 10.00
N LEU A 56 -14.31 7.62 9.91
CA LEU A 56 -13.65 6.36 9.58
C LEU A 56 -12.99 5.66 10.76
N TYR A 57 -12.63 6.40 11.81
CA TYR A 57 -11.89 5.89 12.97
C TYR A 57 -12.69 6.09 14.25
N ASP A 58 -12.50 5.19 15.20
CA ASP A 58 -13.20 5.26 16.47
C ASP A 58 -12.45 6.23 17.39
N ASN A 59 -13.13 7.27 17.87
CA ASN A 59 -12.57 8.17 18.88
C ASN A 59 -12.96 7.75 20.31
N GLY A 60 -13.65 6.61 20.48
CA GLY A 60 -14.20 6.16 21.77
C GLY A 60 -13.14 5.76 22.81
N ASP A 61 -11.96 5.32 22.37
CA ASP A 61 -10.85 4.90 23.22
C ASP A 61 -9.56 5.71 23.00
N CYS A 62 -9.65 6.85 22.30
CA CYS A 62 -8.51 7.68 22.00
C CYS A 62 -7.95 8.39 23.25
N LEU A 63 -6.63 8.56 23.29
CA LEU A 63 -5.88 9.09 24.43
C LEU A 63 -5.53 10.58 24.27
N GLY A 64 -5.40 11.04 23.03
CA GLY A 64 -5.06 12.44 22.71
C GLY A 64 -4.51 12.61 21.31
N LYS A 65 -3.92 13.77 21.03
CA LYS A 65 -3.28 14.07 19.73
C LYS A 65 -1.80 13.68 19.69
N ASP A 66 -1.20 13.45 20.85
CA ASP A 66 0.19 13.04 20.98
C ASP A 66 0.22 11.57 21.39
N VAL A 67 0.55 10.70 20.44
CA VAL A 67 0.62 9.25 20.65
C VAL A 67 2.02 8.73 20.39
N ALA A 68 2.47 7.79 21.21
CA ALA A 68 3.73 7.11 21.02
C ALA A 68 3.51 5.86 20.16
N LEU A 69 4.21 5.79 19.03
CA LEU A 69 4.22 4.60 18.18
C LEU A 69 5.35 3.66 18.59
N ALA A 70 5.09 2.35 18.56
CA ALA A 70 6.16 1.37 18.65
C ALA A 70 7.09 1.48 17.43
N ALA A 71 8.36 1.12 17.59
CA ALA A 71 9.35 1.27 16.51
C ALA A 71 8.93 0.66 15.16
N PRO A 72 8.30 -0.53 15.08
CA PRO A 72 7.79 -1.06 13.81
C PRO A 72 6.69 -0.20 13.18
N GLN A 73 5.76 0.33 13.97
CA GLN A 73 4.68 1.20 13.51
C GLN A 73 5.23 2.52 12.97
N SER A 74 6.20 3.13 13.67
CA SER A 74 6.88 4.35 13.21
C SER A 74 7.53 4.16 11.85
N ARG A 75 8.15 3.00 11.60
CA ARG A 75 8.75 2.68 10.29
C ARG A 75 7.70 2.57 9.19
N GLN A 76 6.58 1.89 9.44
CA GLN A 76 5.48 1.81 8.47
C GLN A 76 4.89 3.18 8.17
N VAL A 77 4.63 4.01 9.19
CA VAL A 77 4.14 5.39 8.99
C VAL A 77 5.11 6.20 8.14
N ALA A 78 6.42 6.10 8.40
CA ALA A 78 7.43 6.82 7.61
C ALA A 78 7.50 6.34 6.15
N ALA A 79 7.37 5.02 5.91
CA ALA A 79 7.34 4.45 4.57
C ALA A 79 6.09 4.90 3.80
N ILE A 80 4.90 4.82 4.42
CA ILE A 80 3.65 5.31 3.84
C ILE A 80 3.74 6.80 3.50
N GLN A 81 4.23 7.63 4.43
CA GLN A 81 4.38 9.06 4.18
C GLN A 81 5.37 9.38 3.07
N THR A 82 6.41 8.56 2.91
CA THR A 82 7.35 8.69 1.79
C THR A 82 6.64 8.46 0.47
N LEU A 83 5.81 7.43 0.40
CA LEU A 83 5.03 7.10 -0.78
C LEU A 83 3.95 8.16 -1.09
N GLU A 84 3.24 8.63 -0.06
CA GLU A 84 2.28 9.74 -0.18
C GLU A 84 2.95 11.00 -0.80
N ARG A 85 4.18 11.32 -0.39
CA ARG A 85 4.93 12.45 -0.94
C ARG A 85 5.38 12.23 -2.38
N GLN A 86 5.81 11.01 -2.72
CA GLN A 86 6.21 10.66 -4.08
C GLN A 86 5.04 10.74 -5.07
N ILE A 87 3.86 10.27 -4.66
CA ILE A 87 2.62 10.35 -5.47
C ILE A 87 2.04 11.77 -5.48
N GLY A 88 2.29 12.57 -4.44
CA GLY A 88 1.73 13.92 -4.31
C GLY A 88 0.31 13.91 -3.73
N CYS A 89 0.03 12.98 -2.82
CA CYS A 89 -1.31 12.71 -2.30
C CYS A 89 -1.97 13.91 -1.62
N LYS A 90 -3.26 14.10 -1.93
CA LYS A 90 -4.14 15.11 -1.35
C LYS A 90 -5.52 14.51 -1.07
N VAL A 91 -5.72 14.00 0.13
CA VAL A 91 -7.01 13.45 0.57
C VAL A 91 -7.87 14.57 1.16
N ASP A 92 -9.13 14.66 0.73
CA ASP A 92 -10.10 15.61 1.29
C ASP A 92 -10.55 15.15 2.69
N THR A 93 -9.94 15.74 3.71
CA THR A 93 -10.25 15.43 5.11
C THR A 93 -11.51 16.15 5.64
N GLY A 94 -12.12 17.02 4.84
CA GLY A 94 -13.41 17.67 5.13
C GLY A 94 -14.63 16.83 4.75
N SER A 95 -14.46 15.83 3.88
CA SER A 95 -15.47 14.80 3.58
C SER A 95 -15.71 13.87 4.78
N THR A 96 -16.84 13.17 4.82
CA THR A 96 -17.08 12.04 5.74
C THR A 96 -16.99 10.68 5.05
N TYR A 97 -16.64 10.68 3.76
CA TYR A 97 -16.57 9.49 2.92
C TYR A 97 -15.20 9.38 2.25
N LEU A 98 -14.69 8.15 2.19
CA LEU A 98 -13.48 7.76 1.48
C LEU A 98 -13.78 6.54 0.61
N GLU A 99 -13.54 6.66 -0.69
CA GLU A 99 -13.65 5.51 -1.60
C GLU A 99 -12.44 4.59 -1.39
N LEU A 100 -12.70 3.43 -0.77
CA LEU A 100 -11.69 2.42 -0.46
C LEU A 100 -12.34 1.02 -0.40
N PRO A 101 -12.39 0.28 -1.52
CA PRO A 101 -13.08 -1.02 -1.60
C PRO A 101 -12.61 -2.06 -0.57
N LEU A 102 -11.31 -2.07 -0.23
CA LEU A 102 -10.71 -3.02 0.70
C LEU A 102 -10.62 -2.51 2.15
N MET A 103 -11.39 -1.48 2.53
CA MET A 103 -11.30 -0.84 3.86
C MET A 103 -11.32 -1.85 5.03
N GLU A 104 -12.32 -2.74 5.05
CA GLU A 104 -12.46 -3.74 6.11
C GLU A 104 -11.35 -4.78 6.12
N HIS A 105 -10.63 -4.94 5.00
CA HIS A 105 -9.49 -5.83 4.92
C HIS A 105 -8.28 -5.21 5.60
N TYR A 106 -8.00 -3.93 5.34
CA TYR A 106 -6.93 -3.20 6.02
C TYR A 106 -7.12 -3.16 7.54
N ARG A 107 -8.36 -3.02 8.02
CA ARG A 107 -8.67 -3.10 9.46
C ARG A 107 -8.24 -4.41 10.13
N ARG A 108 -8.13 -5.50 9.37
CA ARG A 108 -7.71 -6.82 9.88
C ARG A 108 -6.19 -7.03 9.88
N LEU A 109 -5.43 -6.18 9.19
CA LEU A 109 -3.98 -6.32 9.06
C LEU A 109 -3.25 -5.70 10.26
N SER A 110 -2.16 -6.34 10.68
CA SER A 110 -1.19 -5.80 11.63
C SER A 110 -0.10 -5.01 10.93
N ASP A 111 0.31 -5.44 9.73
CA ASP A 111 1.31 -4.76 8.90
C ASP A 111 0.69 -4.31 7.57
N MET A 112 0.85 -3.02 7.24
CA MET A 112 0.17 -2.35 6.13
C MET A 112 0.93 -2.52 4.81
N PRO A 113 0.34 -3.15 3.78
CA PRO A 113 1.01 -3.34 2.50
C PRO A 113 1.02 -2.03 1.70
N LEU A 114 2.19 -1.66 1.20
CA LEU A 114 2.34 -0.51 0.31
C LEU A 114 1.91 -0.90 -1.11
N PRO A 115 1.05 -0.10 -1.78
CA PRO A 115 0.67 -0.37 -3.16
C PRO A 115 1.89 -0.31 -4.08
N ASP A 116 1.93 -1.20 -5.06
CA ASP A 116 2.95 -1.22 -6.11
C ASP A 116 2.42 -0.58 -7.39
N ASN A 117 3.30 -0.27 -8.34
CA ASN A 117 2.98 0.36 -9.63
C ASN A 117 2.53 -0.61 -10.71
N GLY A 118 2.38 -1.89 -10.37
CA GLY A 118 1.92 -2.95 -11.27
C GLY A 118 0.97 -3.87 -10.53
N ALA A 119 0.08 -4.49 -11.30
CA ALA A 119 -0.80 -5.53 -10.82
C ALA A 119 -0.61 -6.78 -11.68
N SER A 120 -0.57 -7.93 -11.04
CA SER A 120 -0.63 -9.22 -11.71
C SER A 120 -1.52 -10.14 -10.89
N ALA A 121 -1.96 -11.25 -11.47
CA ALA A 121 -2.76 -12.21 -10.75
C ALA A 121 -2.44 -13.63 -11.19
N CYS A 122 -2.40 -14.54 -10.23
CA CYS A 122 -2.56 -15.95 -10.51
C CYS A 122 -4.04 -16.29 -10.58
N LEU A 123 -4.50 -16.73 -11.75
CA LEU A 123 -5.89 -17.06 -12.04
C LEU A 123 -6.27 -18.47 -11.59
N ASN A 124 -5.28 -19.35 -11.35
CA ASN A 124 -5.49 -20.69 -10.84
C ASN A 124 -4.25 -21.20 -10.07
N TRP A 125 -4.29 -21.08 -8.75
CA TRP A 125 -3.26 -21.58 -7.84
C TRP A 125 -3.21 -23.12 -7.88
N ILE A 126 -2.02 -23.67 -8.12
CA ILE A 126 -1.77 -25.12 -8.12
C ILE A 126 -0.71 -25.55 -7.10
N GLY A 127 -0.09 -24.59 -6.43
CA GLY A 127 0.93 -24.78 -5.40
C GLY A 127 0.42 -25.44 -4.12
N PRO A 128 1.29 -25.55 -3.10
CA PRO A 128 0.92 -26.09 -1.80
C PRO A 128 -0.11 -25.19 -1.09
N SER A 129 -0.71 -25.70 -0.02
CA SER A 129 -1.52 -24.87 0.87
C SER A 129 -0.64 -23.90 1.65
N VAL A 130 -0.97 -22.61 1.63
CA VAL A 130 -0.16 -21.55 2.24
C VAL A 130 -1.03 -20.71 3.20
N PRO A 131 -0.61 -20.49 4.45
CA PRO A 131 -1.35 -19.63 5.37
C PRO A 131 -1.23 -18.16 4.93
N LEU A 132 -2.35 -17.46 4.92
CA LEU A 132 -2.45 -16.02 4.72
C LEU A 132 -2.63 -15.34 6.08
N LEU A 133 -1.73 -14.44 6.44
CA LEU A 133 -1.60 -13.84 7.77
C LEU A 133 -1.92 -12.34 7.75
N SER A 134 -2.19 -11.77 8.93
CA SER A 134 -2.45 -10.33 9.10
C SER A 134 -1.23 -9.44 8.89
N GLY A 135 -0.04 -10.01 8.88
CA GLY A 135 1.23 -9.29 8.81
C GLY A 135 2.39 -10.24 8.61
N TYR A 136 3.58 -9.67 8.44
CA TYR A 136 4.84 -10.40 8.26
C TYR A 136 5.71 -10.41 9.52
N ALA A 137 5.31 -9.67 10.57
CA ALA A 137 5.96 -9.72 11.87
C ALA A 137 5.48 -10.90 12.75
N GLY A 138 6.26 -11.24 13.78
CA GLY A 138 5.91 -12.29 14.74
C GLY A 138 4.58 -12.02 15.45
N GLY A 139 3.76 -13.06 15.62
CA GLY A 139 2.43 -12.97 16.24
C GLY A 139 1.29 -12.60 15.29
N ALA A 140 1.54 -12.57 13.97
CA ALA A 140 0.50 -12.33 12.98
C ALA A 140 -0.63 -13.38 13.05
N ARG A 141 -1.87 -12.90 12.95
CA ARG A 141 -3.07 -13.72 13.03
C ARG A 141 -3.34 -14.40 11.69
N HIS A 142 -3.75 -15.67 11.72
CA HIS A 142 -4.24 -16.36 10.52
C HIS A 142 -5.56 -15.75 10.03
N LEU A 143 -5.62 -15.45 8.73
CA LEU A 143 -6.80 -14.85 8.07
C LEU A 143 -7.50 -15.84 7.14
N ALA A 144 -6.71 -16.62 6.40
CA ALA A 144 -7.19 -17.61 5.44
C ALA A 144 -6.07 -18.58 5.07
N THR A 145 -6.41 -19.58 4.26
CA THR A 145 -5.43 -20.48 3.63
C THR A 145 -5.64 -20.42 2.13
N ILE A 146 -4.57 -20.14 1.39
CA ILE A 146 -4.52 -20.27 -0.07
C ILE A 146 -4.48 -21.77 -0.37
N GLU A 147 -5.40 -22.24 -1.21
CA GLU A 147 -5.53 -23.62 -1.62
C GLU A 147 -5.60 -23.73 -3.14
N ARG A 148 -5.45 -24.96 -3.64
CA ARG A 148 -5.55 -25.22 -5.08
C ARG A 148 -6.91 -24.76 -5.64
N GLY A 149 -6.89 -24.08 -6.77
CA GLY A 149 -8.07 -23.51 -7.41
C GLY A 149 -8.37 -22.06 -7.01
N ASP A 150 -7.68 -21.52 -6.01
CA ASP A 150 -7.84 -20.11 -5.62
C ASP A 150 -7.21 -19.16 -6.65
N ARG A 151 -7.68 -17.91 -6.64
CA ARG A 151 -7.05 -16.79 -7.35
C ARG A 151 -6.32 -15.91 -6.35
N ILE A 152 -5.13 -15.42 -6.73
CA ILE A 152 -4.38 -14.46 -5.92
C ILE A 152 -3.98 -13.26 -6.79
N GLY A 153 -4.36 -12.07 -6.35
CA GLY A 153 -3.96 -10.80 -6.95
C GLY A 153 -2.75 -10.22 -6.24
N PHE A 154 -1.76 -9.82 -7.01
CA PHE A 154 -0.57 -9.08 -6.61
C PHE A 154 -0.76 -7.61 -6.99
N GLY A 155 -0.26 -6.72 -6.14
CA GLY A 155 -0.35 -5.27 -6.35
C GLY A 155 0.29 -4.48 -5.21
N TYR A 156 1.23 -5.11 -4.50
CA TYR A 156 1.83 -4.56 -3.30
C TYR A 156 3.33 -4.82 -3.30
N ILE A 157 4.08 -3.87 -2.76
CA ILE A 157 5.54 -3.94 -2.62
C ILE A 157 5.87 -5.05 -1.59
N PRO A 158 6.77 -5.99 -1.92
CA PRO A 158 7.17 -7.06 -1.00
C PRO A 158 8.06 -6.57 0.15
N GLU A 159 8.04 -7.30 1.26
CA GLU A 159 8.88 -7.07 2.44
C GLU A 159 9.79 -8.29 2.66
N GLY A 160 10.97 -8.26 2.06
CA GLY A 160 11.85 -9.44 1.99
C GLY A 160 11.19 -10.56 1.18
N SER A 161 10.98 -11.72 1.80
CA SER A 161 10.26 -12.85 1.18
C SER A 161 8.74 -12.79 1.38
N TRP A 162 8.24 -11.80 2.13
CA TRP A 162 6.81 -11.67 2.40
C TRP A 162 6.12 -10.87 1.32
N VAL A 163 5.00 -11.40 0.84
CA VAL A 163 4.18 -10.78 -0.20
C VAL A 163 2.76 -10.62 0.32
N ALA A 164 2.18 -9.43 0.10
CA ALA A 164 0.77 -9.19 0.35
C ALA A 164 -0.03 -9.51 -0.92
N VAL A 165 -1.17 -10.17 -0.76
CA VAL A 165 -2.04 -10.54 -1.89
C VAL A 165 -3.51 -10.40 -1.52
N VAL A 166 -4.33 -10.14 -2.55
CA VAL A 166 -5.78 -10.32 -2.47
C VAL A 166 -6.11 -11.74 -2.93
N LEU A 167 -6.49 -12.60 -1.99
CA LEU A 167 -7.00 -13.94 -2.25
C LEU A 167 -8.49 -13.88 -2.60
N SER A 168 -8.91 -14.43 -3.74
CA SER A 168 -10.32 -14.75 -4.03
C SER A 168 -10.55 -16.25 -3.84
N LYS A 169 -11.16 -16.61 -2.70
CA LYS A 169 -11.33 -17.99 -2.27
C LYS A 169 -12.35 -18.74 -3.14
N GLY A 170 -11.94 -19.86 -3.74
CA GLY A 170 -12.76 -20.64 -4.66
C GLY A 170 -12.80 -20.08 -6.09
N GLY A 171 -11.94 -19.11 -6.42
CA GLY A 171 -11.81 -18.56 -7.76
C GLY A 171 -12.52 -17.22 -7.96
N ALA A 172 -12.90 -16.92 -9.21
CA ALA A 172 -13.47 -15.61 -9.59
C ALA A 172 -14.83 -15.39 -8.90
N GLY A 173 -15.04 -14.21 -8.30
CA GLY A 173 -16.22 -13.91 -7.48
C GLY A 173 -16.23 -14.60 -6.11
N GLY A 174 -15.15 -15.30 -5.76
CA GLY A 174 -14.95 -15.90 -4.45
C GLY A 174 -14.82 -14.87 -3.32
N ARG A 175 -14.88 -15.34 -2.08
CA ARG A 175 -14.69 -14.47 -0.91
C ARG A 175 -13.28 -13.89 -0.90
N GLU A 176 -13.19 -12.57 -0.86
CA GLU A 176 -11.91 -11.89 -0.84
C GLU A 176 -11.27 -11.87 0.55
N VAL A 177 -9.95 -12.01 0.60
CA VAL A 177 -9.13 -11.83 1.81
C VAL A 177 -7.82 -11.16 1.41
N LEU A 178 -7.48 -10.04 2.05
CA LEU A 178 -6.15 -9.44 1.93
C LEU A 178 -5.30 -9.96 3.08
N GLY A 179 -4.06 -10.33 2.80
CA GLY A 179 -3.08 -10.66 3.83
C GLY A 179 -1.71 -10.98 3.25
N TRP A 180 -0.82 -11.42 4.12
CA TRP A 180 0.58 -11.69 3.84
C TRP A 180 0.87 -13.18 3.86
N PHE A 181 1.76 -13.65 3.00
CA PHE A 181 2.37 -14.96 3.15
C PHE A 181 3.87 -14.91 2.83
N ASP A 182 4.62 -15.86 3.38
CA ASP A 182 6.04 -16.02 3.09
C ASP A 182 6.22 -16.81 1.78
N SER A 183 6.70 -16.12 0.76
CA SER A 183 6.99 -16.72 -0.55
C SER A 183 8.36 -17.37 -0.64
N GLY A 184 9.25 -17.17 0.34
CA GLY A 184 10.62 -17.69 0.32
C GLY A 184 10.73 -19.21 0.13
N PRO A 185 9.84 -20.02 0.75
CA PRO A 185 9.81 -21.47 0.53
C PRO A 185 9.18 -21.91 -0.80
N LEU A 186 8.66 -20.98 -1.60
CA LEU A 186 7.81 -21.28 -2.76
C LEU A 186 8.50 -20.89 -4.07
N ASN A 187 8.28 -21.71 -5.10
CA ASN A 187 8.49 -21.28 -6.48
C ASN A 187 7.14 -20.75 -7.01
N LEU A 188 6.92 -19.44 -6.89
CA LEU A 188 5.66 -18.78 -7.24
C LEU A 188 5.26 -19.00 -8.71
N GLU A 189 6.22 -18.97 -9.64
CA GLU A 189 5.96 -19.19 -11.07
C GLU A 189 5.35 -20.57 -11.30
N SER A 190 5.91 -21.61 -10.66
CA SER A 190 5.39 -22.98 -10.75
C SER A 190 4.14 -23.24 -9.91
N ALA A 191 3.86 -22.39 -8.92
CA ALA A 191 2.70 -22.50 -8.05
C ALA A 191 1.42 -21.96 -8.71
N CYS A 192 1.54 -21.36 -9.90
CA CYS A 192 0.44 -20.84 -10.67
C CYS A 192 0.38 -21.46 -12.07
N SER A 193 -0.81 -21.85 -12.50
CA SER A 193 -1.01 -22.45 -13.83
C SER A 193 -1.53 -21.47 -14.88
N ASP A 194 -1.99 -20.29 -14.46
CA ASP A 194 -2.59 -19.29 -15.35
C ASP A 194 -2.37 -17.89 -14.78
N TRP A 195 -1.69 -17.02 -15.54
CA TRP A 195 -1.26 -15.69 -15.10
C TRP A 195 -1.98 -14.59 -15.89
N ALA A 196 -2.33 -13.50 -15.20
CA ALA A 196 -2.79 -12.25 -15.81
C ALA A 196 -1.92 -11.08 -15.37
N GLY A 197 -1.71 -10.11 -16.27
CA GLY A 197 -0.89 -8.91 -16.06
C GLY A 197 -0.76 -8.10 -17.34
#